data_AF-A0A3P1SLK6-F1
#
_entry.id   AF-A0A3P1SLK6-F1
#
_cell.length_a   1.000
_cell.length_b   1.000
_cell.length_c   1.000
_cell.angle_alpha   90.00
_cell.angle_beta   90.00
_cell.angle_gamma   90.00
#
_symmetry.space_group_name_H-M   'P 1'
#
loop_
_entity.id
_entity.type
_entity.pdbx_description
1 polymer ?
#
loop_
_entity_poly.entity_id
_entity_poly.type
_entity_poly.pdbx_seq_one_letter_code
_entity_poly.pdbx_strand_id
1 'polypeptide(L)'
;MAYNNKTIQRLHNDLFTLIGWLELLEEEQQVSCYQHLKVQPTPVRMSAILAGLETSLEQMAYSFMLEEEQLFELLKQSSKRSIIANLKPRRRVISTLIYQLLNSIKALRLSLQSPATKSVIDSPQSHGEDYWDDALRLAPSLNNRLIRYLQAAESSYLPEIDYLLDPSDDLEFSSDLSITAMELGQAIIPSNYYH
;
A
#
# COMPACT_ATOMS: atom_id res chain seq x y z
N MET A 1 9.45 4.97 14.94
CA MET A 1 8.22 5.71 14.52
C MET A 1 7.03 4.90 14.98
N ALA A 2 6.02 5.52 15.58
CA ALA A 2 4.77 4.84 15.96
C ALA A 2 3.79 4.80 14.78
N TYR A 3 2.95 3.76 14.73
CA TYR A 3 1.89 3.64 13.74
C TYR A 3 0.80 4.67 14.03
N ASN A 4 0.46 5.52 13.05
CA ASN A 4 -0.50 6.60 13.18
C ASN A 4 -1.14 6.92 11.81
N ASN A 5 -2.09 7.86 11.78
CA ASN A 5 -2.81 8.23 10.56
C ASN A 5 -1.89 8.73 9.43
N LYS A 6 -0.76 9.37 9.76
CA LYS A 6 0.23 9.78 8.74
C LYS A 6 0.92 8.56 8.11
N THR A 7 1.23 7.54 8.92
CA THR A 7 1.79 6.28 8.43
C THR A 7 0.78 5.58 7.53
N ILE A 8 -0.49 5.50 7.93
CA ILE A 8 -1.57 4.91 7.10
C ILE A 8 -1.71 5.64 5.77
N GLN A 9 -1.77 6.96 5.78
CA GLN A 9 -1.87 7.76 4.56
C GLN A 9 -0.67 7.55 3.64
N ARG A 10 0.55 7.44 4.20
CA ARG A 10 1.75 7.11 3.41
C ARG A 10 1.64 5.73 2.76
N LEU A 11 1.24 4.71 3.52
CA LEU A 11 1.07 3.34 3.02
C LEU A 11 0.04 3.27 1.88
N HIS A 12 -1.05 4.03 2.02
CA HIS A 12 -2.08 4.18 0.98
C HIS A 12 -1.51 4.85 -0.28
N ASN A 13 -0.77 5.95 -0.13
CA ASN A 13 -0.10 6.61 -1.26
C ASN A 13 0.92 5.70 -1.96
N ASP A 14 1.68 4.90 -1.21
CA ASP A 14 2.65 3.95 -1.78
C ASP A 14 1.92 2.89 -2.65
N LEU A 15 0.77 2.39 -2.20
CA LEU A 15 -0.09 1.47 -2.97
C LEU A 15 -0.56 2.09 -4.29
N PHE A 16 -1.11 3.30 -4.25
CA PHE A 16 -1.58 3.99 -5.45
C PHE A 16 -0.45 4.30 -6.43
N THR A 17 0.71 4.70 -5.91
CA THR A 17 1.91 4.97 -6.72
C THR A 17 2.36 3.71 -7.45
N LEU A 18 2.40 2.56 -6.76
CA LEU A 18 2.76 1.29 -7.38
C LEU A 18 1.75 0.87 -8.46
N ILE A 19 0.44 1.01 -8.19
CA ILE A 19 -0.61 0.72 -9.17
C ILE A 19 -0.41 1.56 -10.43
N GLY A 20 -0.19 2.87 -10.30
CA GLY A 20 0.02 3.75 -11.45
C GLY A 20 1.25 3.36 -12.30
N TRP A 21 2.34 2.91 -11.68
CA TRP A 21 3.50 2.41 -12.44
C TRP A 21 3.23 1.09 -13.14
N LEU A 22 2.43 0.20 -12.54
CA LEU A 22 2.01 -1.06 -13.18
C LEU A 22 1.13 -0.79 -14.40
N GLU A 23 0.17 0.13 -14.28
CA GLU A 23 -0.68 0.57 -15.39
C GLU A 23 0.15 1.17 -16.53
N LEU A 24 1.12 2.03 -16.23
CA LEU A 24 2.03 2.59 -17.24
C LEU A 24 2.87 1.52 -17.94
N LEU A 25 3.30 0.46 -17.23
CA LEU A 25 4.01 -0.66 -17.82
C LEU A 25 3.09 -1.46 -18.77
N GLU A 26 1.84 -1.70 -18.37
CA GLU A 26 0.83 -2.37 -19.20
C GLU A 26 0.47 -1.54 -20.44
N GLU A 27 0.35 -0.21 -20.32
CA GLU A 27 0.16 0.68 -21.47
C GLU A 27 1.34 0.61 -22.45
N GLU A 28 2.56 0.62 -21.94
CA GLU A 28 3.75 0.59 -22.77
C GLU A 28 3.87 -0.75 -23.54
N GLN A 29 3.39 -1.86 -22.98
CA GLN A 29 3.25 -3.14 -23.69
C GLN A 29 2.33 -3.03 -24.92
N GLN A 30 1.21 -2.31 -24.81
CA GLN A 30 0.23 -2.19 -25.89
C GLN A 30 0.74 -1.38 -27.07
N VAL A 31 1.62 -0.41 -26.79
CA VAL A 31 2.19 0.50 -27.80
C VAL A 31 3.47 -0.06 -28.42
N SER A 32 4.25 -0.82 -27.66
CA SER A 32 5.60 -1.23 -28.03
C SER A 32 5.77 -2.75 -27.98
N CYS A 33 5.93 -3.39 -29.15
CA CYS A 33 6.36 -4.78 -29.22
C CYS A 33 7.91 -4.82 -29.11
N TYR A 34 8.44 -5.01 -27.90
CA TYR A 34 9.87 -4.90 -27.59
C TYR A 34 10.75 -6.07 -28.08
N GLN A 35 10.38 -6.72 -29.19
CA GLN A 35 11.21 -7.72 -29.88
C GLN A 35 12.52 -7.14 -30.47
N HIS A 36 12.79 -5.83 -30.30
CA HIS A 36 13.93 -5.11 -30.88
C HIS A 36 14.91 -4.48 -29.87
N LEU A 37 14.77 -4.77 -28.56
CA LEU A 37 15.63 -4.20 -27.49
C LEU A 37 17.14 -4.44 -27.66
N LYS A 38 17.55 -5.34 -28.55
CA LYS A 38 18.96 -5.64 -28.86
C LYS A 38 19.63 -4.62 -29.79
N VAL A 39 18.85 -3.86 -30.58
CA VAL A 39 19.39 -3.05 -31.69
C VAL A 39 19.29 -1.55 -31.42
N GLN A 40 18.36 -1.12 -30.57
CA GLN A 40 18.14 0.29 -30.28
C GLN A 40 18.26 0.58 -28.78
N PRO A 41 18.76 1.76 -28.41
CA PRO A 41 18.80 2.17 -27.01
C PRO A 41 17.38 2.16 -26.43
N THR A 42 17.25 1.71 -25.18
CA THR A 42 15.98 1.70 -24.45
C THR A 42 15.34 3.09 -24.49
N PRO A 43 14.06 3.21 -24.90
CA PRO A 43 13.37 4.49 -24.90
C PRO A 43 13.40 5.14 -23.50
N VAL A 44 13.57 6.46 -23.45
CA VAL A 44 13.64 7.23 -22.18
C VAL A 44 12.43 6.96 -21.30
N ARG A 45 11.22 6.89 -21.90
CA ARG A 45 9.97 6.59 -21.18
C ARG A 45 10.03 5.21 -20.51
N MET A 46 10.44 4.18 -21.23
CA MET A 46 10.59 2.82 -20.67
C MET A 46 11.60 2.79 -19.53
N SER A 47 12.76 3.43 -19.70
CA SER A 47 13.75 3.51 -18.62
C SER A 47 13.21 4.21 -17.37
N ALA A 48 12.36 5.23 -17.53
CA ALA A 48 11.70 5.91 -16.42
C ALA A 48 10.65 5.02 -15.74
N ILE A 49 9.83 4.31 -16.52
CA ILE A 49 8.84 3.35 -16.01
C ILE A 49 9.52 2.27 -15.18
N LEU A 50 10.55 1.61 -15.71
CA LEU A 50 11.26 0.55 -15.00
C LEU A 50 11.91 1.06 -13.69
N ALA A 51 12.45 2.28 -13.70
CA ALA A 51 13.05 2.86 -12.50
C ALA A 51 12.04 3.27 -11.44
N GLY A 52 10.92 3.86 -11.87
CA GLY A 52 9.80 4.19 -10.99
C GLY A 52 9.19 2.94 -10.36
N LEU A 53 8.95 1.91 -11.17
CA LEU A 53 8.40 0.64 -10.73
C LEU A 53 9.32 -0.08 -9.73
N GLU A 54 10.62 -0.14 -10.00
CA GLU A 54 11.60 -0.70 -9.05
C GLU A 54 11.53 0.02 -7.69
N THR A 55 11.56 1.36 -7.71
CA THR A 55 11.49 2.17 -6.49
C THR A 55 10.19 1.93 -5.71
N SER A 56 9.05 1.92 -6.41
CA SER A 56 7.75 1.71 -5.78
C SER A 56 7.55 0.28 -5.25
N LEU A 57 8.12 -0.73 -5.91
CA LEU A 57 8.11 -2.11 -5.42
C LEU A 57 8.94 -2.25 -4.13
N GLU A 58 10.10 -1.60 -4.04
CA GLU A 58 10.93 -1.59 -2.83
C GLU A 58 10.23 -0.86 -1.68
N GLN A 59 9.62 0.30 -1.96
CA GLN A 59 8.81 1.03 -0.98
C GLN A 59 7.64 0.17 -0.49
N MET A 60 6.94 -0.51 -1.39
CA MET A 60 5.81 -1.36 -1.03
C MET A 60 6.22 -2.56 -0.16
N ALA A 61 7.36 -3.18 -0.46
CA ALA A 61 7.92 -4.26 0.37
C ALA A 61 8.23 -3.76 1.79
N TYR A 62 8.84 -2.57 1.91
CA TYR A 62 9.13 -1.94 3.21
C TYR A 62 7.84 -1.57 3.96
N SER A 63 6.87 -0.96 3.27
CA SER A 63 5.55 -0.62 3.79
C SER A 63 4.83 -1.86 4.32
N PHE A 64 5.03 -3.01 3.67
CA PHE A 64 4.49 -4.25 4.17
C PHE A 64 5.13 -4.79 5.45
N MET A 65 6.45 -4.67 5.55
CA MET A 65 7.18 -4.99 6.77
C MET A 65 6.71 -4.12 7.93
N LEU A 66 6.56 -2.81 7.72
CA LEU A 66 6.10 -1.87 8.74
C LEU A 66 4.70 -2.20 9.29
N GLU A 67 3.74 -2.50 8.42
CA GLU A 67 2.41 -2.92 8.88
C GLU A 67 2.46 -4.28 9.62
N GLU A 68 3.33 -5.23 9.24
CA GLU A 68 3.45 -6.48 10.01
C GLU A 68 4.07 -6.25 11.39
N GLU A 69 5.05 -5.36 11.51
CA GLU A 69 5.70 -5.03 12.79
C GLU A 69 4.83 -4.19 13.72
N GLN A 70 4.02 -3.28 13.17
CA GLN A 70 3.30 -2.29 13.98
C GLN A 70 1.80 -2.47 13.94
N LEU A 71 1.19 -2.54 12.74
CA LEU A 71 -0.26 -2.69 12.62
C LEU A 71 -0.73 -4.04 13.17
N PHE A 72 -0.04 -5.13 12.83
CA PHE A 72 -0.48 -6.45 13.33
C PHE A 72 -0.31 -6.56 14.84
N GLU A 73 0.71 -5.93 15.43
CA GLU A 73 0.85 -5.87 16.88
C GLU A 73 -0.27 -5.05 17.53
N LEU A 74 -0.61 -3.88 16.96
CA LEU A 74 -1.75 -3.08 17.41
C LEU A 74 -3.06 -3.88 17.38
N LEU A 75 -3.34 -4.56 16.26
CA LEU A 75 -4.55 -5.39 16.10
C LEU A 75 -4.56 -6.59 17.06
N LYS A 76 -3.40 -7.17 17.39
CA LYS A 76 -3.29 -8.25 18.39
C LYS A 76 -3.65 -7.74 19.78
N GLN A 77 -3.11 -6.58 20.16
CA GLN A 77 -3.35 -5.96 21.47
C GLN A 77 -4.83 -5.60 21.64
N SER A 78 -5.48 -5.11 20.58
CA SER A 78 -6.91 -4.78 20.58
C SER A 78 -7.84 -5.99 20.35
N SER A 79 -7.34 -7.22 20.45
CA SER A 79 -8.10 -8.47 20.24
C SER A 79 -8.76 -8.64 18.86
N LYS A 80 -8.37 -7.85 17.86
CA LYS A 80 -8.89 -7.89 16.47
C LYS A 80 -8.19 -8.96 15.61
N ARG A 81 -8.02 -10.16 16.15
CA ARG A 81 -7.27 -11.26 15.50
C ARG A 81 -7.91 -11.76 14.20
N SER A 82 -9.22 -11.61 14.04
CA SER A 82 -9.96 -11.96 12.81
C SER A 82 -9.50 -11.14 11.60
N ILE A 83 -9.15 -9.87 11.81
CA ILE A 83 -8.62 -8.98 10.77
C ILE A 83 -7.26 -9.48 10.30
N ILE A 84 -6.37 -9.82 11.23
CA ILE A 84 -5.04 -10.37 10.92
C ILE A 84 -5.15 -11.67 10.13
N ALA A 85 -6.07 -12.56 10.52
CA ALA A 85 -6.29 -13.84 9.84
C ALA A 85 -6.74 -13.67 8.38
N ASN A 86 -7.45 -12.58 8.05
CA ASN A 86 -7.85 -12.25 6.68
C ASN A 86 -6.71 -11.58 5.89
N LEU A 87 -5.95 -10.68 6.51
CA LEU A 87 -4.92 -9.89 5.82
C LEU A 87 -3.64 -10.67 5.55
N LYS A 88 -3.14 -11.41 6.54
CA LYS A 88 -1.82 -12.06 6.46
C LYS A 88 -1.66 -12.97 5.23
N PRO A 89 -2.64 -13.82 4.84
CA PRO A 89 -2.53 -14.64 3.64
C PRO A 89 -2.47 -13.81 2.35
N ARG A 90 -3.30 -12.76 2.24
CA ARG A 90 -3.34 -11.88 1.06
C ARG A 90 -2.00 -11.20 0.86
N ARG A 91 -1.46 -10.66 1.93
CA ARG A 91 -0.15 -9.99 1.93
C ARG A 91 0.96 -10.92 1.51
N ARG A 92 1.01 -12.14 2.05
CA ARG A 92 2.04 -13.12 1.66
C ARG A 92 2.08 -13.33 0.14
N VAL A 93 0.93 -13.47 -0.49
CA VAL A 93 0.84 -13.65 -1.94
C VAL A 93 1.29 -12.40 -2.69
N ILE A 94 0.88 -11.21 -2.23
CA ILE A 94 1.29 -9.94 -2.85
C ILE A 94 2.79 -9.72 -2.68
N SER A 95 3.35 -9.94 -1.49
CA SER A 95 4.80 -9.86 -1.23
C SER A 95 5.58 -10.78 -2.16
N THR A 96 5.14 -12.03 -2.36
CA THR A 96 5.79 -12.94 -3.32
C THR A 96 5.80 -12.38 -4.73
N LEU A 97 4.69 -11.80 -5.19
CA LEU A 97 4.62 -11.18 -6.52
C LEU A 97 5.47 -9.92 -6.62
N ILE A 98 5.52 -9.09 -5.57
CA ILE A 98 6.41 -7.92 -5.49
C ILE A 98 7.87 -8.36 -5.66
N TYR A 99 8.31 -9.38 -4.91
CA TYR A 99 9.68 -9.87 -5.02
C TYR A 99 9.99 -10.46 -6.40
N GLN A 100 9.06 -11.24 -6.97
CA GLN A 100 9.22 -11.81 -8.31
C GLN A 100 9.35 -10.69 -9.36
N LEU A 101 8.45 -9.72 -9.34
CA LEU A 101 8.47 -8.61 -10.30
C LEU A 101 9.71 -7.74 -10.11
N LEU A 102 10.09 -7.42 -8.87
CA LEU A 102 11.29 -6.64 -8.58
C LEU A 102 12.55 -7.30 -9.15
N ASN A 103 12.67 -8.63 -9.02
CA ASN A 103 13.78 -9.38 -9.60
C ASN A 103 13.77 -9.33 -11.12
N SER A 104 12.61 -9.52 -11.76
CA SER A 104 12.47 -9.43 -13.22
C SER A 104 12.84 -8.03 -13.73
N ILE A 105 12.37 -6.97 -13.06
CA ILE A 105 12.68 -5.58 -13.43
C ILE A 105 14.16 -5.27 -13.26
N LYS A 106 14.79 -5.68 -12.14
CA LYS A 106 16.24 -5.50 -11.94
C LYS A 106 17.06 -6.23 -12.99
N ALA A 107 16.72 -7.48 -13.29
CA ALA A 107 17.40 -8.29 -14.30
C ALA A 107 17.22 -7.71 -15.71
N LEU A 108 16.01 -7.24 -16.05
CA LEU A 108 15.73 -6.54 -17.29
C LEU A 108 16.58 -5.27 -17.41
N ARG A 109 16.59 -4.40 -16.39
CA ARG A 109 17.40 -3.17 -16.40
C ARG A 109 18.89 -3.45 -16.58
N LEU A 110 19.43 -4.48 -15.92
CA LEU A 110 20.82 -4.90 -16.11
C LEU A 110 21.08 -5.37 -17.55
N SER A 111 20.15 -6.13 -18.13
CA SER A 111 20.26 -6.60 -19.52
C SER A 111 20.23 -5.44 -20.53
N LEU A 112 19.45 -4.39 -20.25
CA LEU A 112 19.34 -3.19 -21.09
C LEU A 112 20.54 -2.25 -20.97
N GLN A 113 21.26 -2.31 -19.85
CA GLN A 113 22.46 -1.49 -19.60
C GLN A 113 23.75 -2.13 -20.10
N SER A 114 23.74 -3.43 -20.42
CA SER A 114 24.93 -4.11 -20.94
C SER A 114 25.11 -3.76 -22.41
N PRO A 115 26.12 -2.94 -22.79
CA PRO A 115 26.42 -2.74 -24.20
C PRO A 115 26.80 -4.09 -24.78
N ALA A 116 26.17 -4.47 -25.89
CA ALA A 116 26.47 -5.70 -26.61
C ALA A 116 27.99 -5.75 -26.90
N THR A 117 28.73 -6.40 -26.01
CA THR A 117 30.12 -6.73 -26.25
C THR A 117 30.03 -7.82 -27.31
N LYS A 118 30.34 -7.46 -28.55
CA LYS A 118 30.41 -8.36 -29.70
C LYS A 118 31.26 -9.58 -29.33
N SER A 119 30.64 -10.65 -28.89
CA SER A 119 31.26 -11.96 -28.76
C SER A 119 30.22 -13.00 -29.15
N VAL A 120 30.18 -13.22 -30.45
CA VAL A 120 29.67 -14.44 -31.06
C VAL A 120 30.41 -15.62 -30.39
N ILE A 121 29.70 -16.75 -30.22
CA ILE A 121 30.14 -18.07 -29.71
C ILE A 121 29.70 -18.33 -28.25
N ASP A 122 28.58 -19.08 -28.14
CA ASP A 122 28.17 -19.97 -27.03
C ASP A 122 27.68 -19.41 -25.67
N SER A 123 26.67 -18.53 -25.66
CA SER A 123 25.91 -18.20 -24.44
C SER A 123 24.45 -17.82 -24.77
N PRO A 124 23.43 -18.24 -23.98
CA PRO A 124 22.05 -18.33 -24.45
C PRO A 124 21.40 -16.95 -24.62
N GLN A 125 20.89 -16.73 -25.82
CA GLN A 125 20.48 -15.44 -26.38
C GLN A 125 19.07 -14.94 -25.94
N SER A 126 18.53 -15.37 -24.79
CA SER A 126 17.11 -15.13 -24.42
C SER A 126 16.85 -14.26 -23.17
N HIS A 127 17.85 -14.00 -22.32
CA HIS A 127 17.57 -13.55 -20.94
C HIS A 127 16.74 -12.26 -20.80
N GLY A 128 17.00 -11.20 -21.59
CA GLY A 128 16.29 -9.93 -21.46
C GLY A 128 14.81 -9.99 -21.89
N GLU A 129 14.52 -10.78 -22.94
CA GLU A 129 13.16 -11.00 -23.43
C GLU A 129 12.37 -11.84 -22.43
N ASP A 130 13.00 -12.88 -21.85
CA ASP A 130 12.41 -13.71 -20.80
C ASP A 130 12.01 -12.86 -19.57
N TYR A 131 12.88 -11.92 -19.14
CA TYR A 131 12.57 -11.03 -18.01
C TYR A 131 11.47 -10.01 -18.33
N TRP A 132 11.38 -9.55 -19.58
CA TRP A 132 10.30 -8.69 -20.03
C TRP A 132 8.97 -9.43 -20.01
N ASP A 133 8.91 -10.64 -20.57
CA ASP A 133 7.72 -11.47 -20.58
C ASP A 133 7.27 -11.84 -19.16
N ASP A 134 8.21 -12.14 -18.26
CA ASP A 134 7.91 -12.35 -16.85
C ASP A 134 7.34 -11.10 -16.18
N ALA A 135 7.92 -9.92 -16.41
CA ALA A 135 7.42 -8.66 -15.86
C ALA A 135 5.99 -8.38 -16.33
N LEU A 136 5.70 -8.57 -17.62
CA LEU A 136 4.37 -8.39 -18.21
C LEU A 136 3.36 -9.43 -17.73
N ARG A 137 3.79 -10.65 -17.45
CA ARG A 137 2.92 -11.68 -16.85
C ARG A 137 2.60 -11.37 -15.39
N LEU A 138 3.55 -10.83 -14.65
CA LEU A 138 3.43 -10.56 -13.22
C LEU A 138 2.66 -9.26 -12.94
N ALA A 139 2.82 -8.22 -13.76
CA ALA A 139 2.25 -6.90 -13.52
C ALA A 139 0.71 -6.91 -13.38
N PRO A 140 -0.09 -7.49 -14.31
CA PRO A 140 -1.55 -7.53 -14.18
C PRO A 140 -2.02 -8.37 -12.98
N SER A 141 -1.28 -9.45 -12.65
CA SER A 141 -1.59 -10.29 -11.49
C SER A 141 -1.34 -9.54 -10.18
N LEU A 142 -0.25 -8.78 -10.10
CA LEU A 142 0.05 -7.94 -8.94
C LEU A 142 -0.96 -6.80 -8.83
N ASN A 143 -1.24 -6.08 -9.93
CA ASN A 143 -2.18 -4.96 -9.97
C ASN A 143 -3.57 -5.37 -9.44
N ASN A 144 -4.14 -6.44 -10.00
CA ASN A 144 -5.42 -6.98 -9.55
C ASN A 144 -5.46 -7.35 -8.06
N ARG A 145 -4.35 -7.85 -7.51
CA ARG A 145 -4.29 -8.22 -6.09
C ARG A 145 -4.11 -7.01 -5.18
N LEU A 146 -3.38 -5.99 -5.61
CA LEU A 146 -3.25 -4.72 -4.90
C LEU A 146 -4.59 -4.00 -4.81
N ILE A 147 -5.33 -3.91 -5.93
CA ILE A 147 -6.68 -3.31 -5.94
C ILE A 147 -7.62 -4.05 -4.97
N ARG A 148 -7.64 -5.38 -4.99
CA ARG A 148 -8.47 -6.17 -4.05
C ARG A 148 -7.99 -6.07 -2.60
N TYR A 149 -6.69 -5.86 -2.37
CA TYR A 149 -6.15 -5.63 -1.04
C TYR A 149 -6.60 -4.29 -0.51
N LEU A 150 -6.51 -3.24 -1.33
CA LEU A 150 -6.96 -1.89 -1.00
C LEU A 150 -8.46 -1.85 -0.70
N GLN A 151 -9.28 -2.46 -1.55
CA GLN A 151 -10.73 -2.55 -1.30
C GLN A 151 -11.04 -3.25 0.03
N ALA A 152 -10.35 -4.36 0.33
CA ALA A 152 -10.51 -5.06 1.60
C ALA A 152 -9.99 -4.24 2.79
N ALA A 153 -8.99 -3.38 2.57
CA ALA A 153 -8.47 -2.48 3.58
C ALA A 153 -9.48 -1.42 3.97
N GLU A 154 -9.97 -0.69 2.98
CA GLU A 154 -10.95 0.39 3.12
C GLU A 154 -12.27 -0.11 3.69
N SER A 155 -12.71 -1.32 3.29
CA SER A 155 -14.01 -1.86 3.73
C SER A 155 -13.96 -2.60 5.07
N SER A 156 -12.78 -2.88 5.64
CA SER A 156 -12.69 -3.77 6.81
C SER A 156 -11.82 -3.23 7.93
N TYR A 157 -10.54 -2.94 7.67
CA TYR A 157 -9.60 -2.74 8.76
C TYR A 157 -9.20 -1.29 8.97
N LEU A 158 -9.21 -0.44 7.93
CA LEU A 158 -8.90 0.97 8.08
C LEU A 158 -9.86 1.68 9.05
N PRO A 159 -11.20 1.49 8.98
CA PRO A 159 -12.12 2.09 9.95
C PRO A 159 -11.88 1.63 11.40
N GLU A 160 -11.51 0.36 11.57
CA GLU A 160 -11.22 -0.22 12.88
C GLU A 160 -9.92 0.31 13.46
N ILE A 161 -8.90 0.54 12.61
CA ILE A 161 -7.66 1.19 13.02
C ILE A 161 -7.93 2.64 13.39
N ASP A 162 -8.71 3.37 12.59
CA ASP A 162 -9.02 4.78 12.86
C ASP A 162 -9.66 4.92 14.25
N TYR A 163 -10.58 4.02 14.62
CA TYR A 163 -11.15 3.97 15.98
C TYR A 163 -10.10 3.68 17.07
N LEU A 164 -9.13 2.79 16.80
CA LEU A 164 -8.07 2.44 17.76
C LEU A 164 -6.98 3.51 17.89
N LEU A 165 -6.84 4.38 16.89
CA LEU A 165 -5.85 5.44 16.84
C LEU A 165 -6.42 6.83 17.18
N ASP A 166 -7.75 6.96 17.25
CA ASP A 166 -8.40 8.19 17.68
C ASP A 166 -8.23 8.37 19.20
N PRO A 167 -7.56 9.43 19.67
CA PRO A 167 -7.32 9.66 21.09
C PRO A 167 -8.58 10.14 21.86
N SER A 168 -9.78 9.86 21.36
CA SER A 168 -11.03 10.34 21.95
C SER A 168 -11.46 9.60 23.23
N ASP A 169 -10.70 8.58 23.68
CA ASP A 169 -10.85 7.96 25.01
C ASP A 169 -10.06 8.68 26.13
N ASP A 170 -9.39 9.81 25.85
CA ASP A 170 -9.07 10.84 26.87
C ASP A 170 -10.28 11.75 27.18
N LEU A 171 -11.51 11.28 26.93
CA LEU A 171 -12.67 11.77 27.64
C LEU A 171 -12.58 11.26 29.08
N GLU A 172 -11.81 12.01 29.88
CA GLU A 172 -11.97 12.07 31.33
C GLU A 172 -13.48 12.15 31.63
N PHE A 173 -14.08 11.02 31.96
CA PHE A 173 -15.15 10.97 32.95
C PHE A 173 -14.52 11.43 34.27
N SER A 174 -14.27 12.73 34.38
CA SER A 174 -14.19 13.40 35.67
C SER A 174 -15.57 13.30 36.28
N SER A 175 -15.75 12.20 37.00
CA SER A 175 -16.78 12.04 38.01
C SER A 175 -16.49 12.99 39.16
N ASP A 176 -16.62 14.29 38.95
CA ASP A 176 -16.79 15.24 40.04
C ASP A 176 -18.28 15.42 40.32
N LEU A 177 -18.82 14.37 40.95
CA LEU A 177 -19.79 14.52 42.02
C LEU A 177 -19.12 15.31 43.15
N SER A 178 -19.08 16.64 43.02
CA SER A 178 -18.92 17.55 44.15
C SER A 178 -20.21 18.36 44.31
N ILE A 179 -21.12 17.76 45.06
CA ILE A 179 -22.06 18.37 46.00
C ILE A 179 -22.19 19.90 45.86
N THR A 180 -23.34 20.34 45.35
CA THR A 180 -24.10 21.49 45.91
C THR A 180 -25.55 21.43 45.42
N ALA A 181 -26.24 20.38 45.84
CA ALA A 181 -27.69 20.38 45.96
C ALA A 181 -28.05 20.84 47.39
N MET A 182 -27.83 22.12 47.70
CA MET A 182 -28.43 22.80 48.85
C MET A 182 -28.25 24.30 48.65
N GLU A 183 -29.36 25.05 48.75
CA GLU A 183 -29.45 26.52 48.62
C GLU A 183 -29.37 27.01 47.17
N LEU A 184 -30.42 27.47 46.48
CA LEU A 184 -31.54 28.35 46.84
C LEU A 184 -32.70 27.97 45.88
N GLY A 185 -33.94 27.76 46.31
CA GLY A 185 -34.73 28.78 46.98
C GLY A 185 -35.54 29.58 45.94
N GLN A 186 -36.70 29.04 45.57
CA GLN A 186 -37.88 29.77 45.11
C GLN A 186 -37.73 30.65 43.84
N ALA A 187 -38.11 30.09 42.68
CA ALA A 187 -38.77 30.88 41.64
C ALA A 187 -40.20 30.36 41.50
N ILE A 188 -41.08 31.04 42.22
CA ILE A 188 -42.53 30.91 42.21
C ILE A 188 -43.04 31.15 40.78
N ILE A 189 -43.74 30.16 40.22
CA ILE A 189 -44.74 30.40 39.17
C ILE A 189 -45.96 31.02 39.87
N PRO A 190 -46.57 32.07 39.30
CA PRO A 190 -48.02 32.12 39.28
C PRO A 190 -48.52 32.20 37.85
N SER A 191 -49.25 31.16 37.46
CA SER A 191 -50.17 31.21 36.34
C SER A 191 -51.36 32.08 36.71
N ASN A 192 -51.72 32.96 35.76
CA ASN A 192 -53.04 33.49 35.47
C ASN A 192 -53.67 34.47 36.48
N TYR A 193 -54.14 35.63 36.00
CA TYR A 193 -55.53 35.86 35.58
C TYR A 193 -55.88 37.37 35.55
N TYR A 194 -56.75 37.73 34.59
CA TYR A 194 -57.65 38.90 34.49
C TYR A 194 -57.20 40.21 33.80
N HIS A 195 -57.96 40.47 32.72
CA HIS A 195 -58.39 41.72 32.08
C HIS A 195 -57.41 42.55 31.25
#